data_AF-A0A2N1M6X0-F1
#
_entry.id   AF-A0A2N1M6X0-F1
#
_cell.length_a   1.000
_cell.length_b   1.000
_cell.length_c   1.000
_cell.angle_alpha   90.00
_cell.angle_beta   90.00
_cell.angle_gamma   90.00
#
_symmetry.space_group_name_H-M   'P 1'
#
loop_
_entity.id
_entity.type
_entity.pdbx_description
1 polymer ?
#
loop_
_entity_poly.entity_id
_entity_poly.type
_entity_poly.pdbx_seq_one_letter_code
_entity_poly.pdbx_strand_id
1 'polypeptide(L)'
;MNAISTIYQKMFCNKTKFSGPLIMGFDKPTIYEKLLEEVPFHPYFVNLELVHVFVFGIAKSKNSQWGYAGVGFKSSFLFQLEKQRCLFLQEFEDDTCKVTIMQKTQIKKIYYESTPDLILSQELIHAAPSCSLNEWDDDILIEKIFSYYLKRRTSNHVDLHNFLDKWRQQGTIIELHSNLKQLYSIDHQLSERELNAWRMILRNIGCHNITPFLKQESKYEFWTRSPHSNIEQNALKQLHELGFLLKRPMDSENFWSCFQKSLTVNKKGINGKQRILSIIADDFKYDELHKQLSVIISDNNKY
;
A
#
# COMPACT_ATOMS: atom_id res chain seq x y z
N MET A 1 28.35 -18.25 -19.52
CA MET A 1 29.17 -17.04 -19.77
C MET A 1 30.57 -17.29 -20.32
N ASN A 2 31.22 -18.43 -20.07
CA ASN A 2 32.59 -18.67 -20.57
C ASN A 2 32.69 -18.88 -22.11
N ALA A 3 31.76 -19.63 -22.73
CA ALA A 3 31.84 -19.93 -24.17
C ALA A 3 31.84 -18.67 -25.08
N ILE A 4 30.99 -17.69 -24.78
CA ILE A 4 30.88 -16.43 -25.55
C ILE A 4 32.16 -15.60 -25.41
N SER A 5 32.72 -15.52 -24.19
CA SER A 5 33.97 -14.80 -23.96
C SER A 5 35.16 -15.47 -24.66
N THR A 6 35.17 -16.81 -24.76
CA THR A 6 36.22 -17.57 -25.46
C THR A 6 36.18 -17.37 -26.98
N ILE A 7 34.99 -17.29 -27.59
CA ILE A 7 34.84 -17.00 -29.03
C ILE A 7 35.29 -15.56 -29.34
N TYR A 8 34.89 -14.59 -28.51
CA TYR A 8 35.27 -13.19 -28.68
C TYR A 8 36.80 -12.98 -28.61
N GLN A 9 37.47 -13.64 -27.64
CA GLN A 9 38.93 -13.64 -27.54
C GLN A 9 39.62 -14.22 -28.79
N LYS A 10 39.06 -15.29 -29.37
CA LYS A 10 39.61 -15.90 -30.58
C LYS A 10 39.45 -15.03 -31.83
N MET A 11 38.35 -14.29 -31.95
CA MET A 11 38.09 -13.46 -33.13
C MET A 11 38.80 -12.10 -33.07
N PHE A 12 38.93 -11.50 -31.88
CA PHE A 12 39.41 -10.13 -31.73
C PHE A 12 40.76 -9.99 -31.00
N CYS A 13 41.40 -11.12 -30.65
CA CYS A 13 42.73 -11.19 -30.02
C CYS A 13 42.89 -10.33 -28.74
N ASN A 14 41.80 -10.03 -28.04
CA ASN A 14 41.81 -9.18 -26.85
C ASN A 14 41.18 -9.92 -25.64
N LYS A 15 41.85 -9.84 -24.48
CA LYS A 15 41.50 -10.60 -23.26
C LYS A 15 40.35 -10.02 -22.44
N THR A 16 39.77 -8.89 -22.85
CA THR A 16 38.69 -8.24 -22.10
C THR A 16 37.44 -9.13 -21.99
N LYS A 17 36.92 -9.29 -20.76
CA LYS A 17 35.69 -10.04 -20.50
C LYS A 17 34.52 -9.38 -21.22
N PHE A 18 33.59 -10.17 -21.74
CA PHE A 18 32.37 -9.71 -22.41
C PHE A 18 31.61 -8.74 -21.50
N SER A 19 31.64 -7.44 -21.80
CA SER A 19 30.96 -6.38 -21.05
C SER A 19 29.50 -6.23 -21.51
N GLY A 20 28.78 -7.35 -21.59
CA GLY A 20 27.31 -7.40 -21.56
C GLY A 20 26.54 -6.36 -22.41
N PRO A 21 25.35 -5.95 -21.94
CA PRO A 21 24.46 -4.99 -22.62
C PRO A 21 25.10 -3.64 -23.00
N LEU A 22 26.18 -3.24 -22.31
CA LEU A 22 26.88 -1.97 -22.52
C LEU A 22 27.56 -1.87 -23.89
N ILE A 23 28.09 -2.98 -24.42
CA ILE A 23 28.68 -2.98 -25.78
C ILE A 23 27.61 -2.76 -26.85
N MET A 24 26.40 -3.29 -26.64
CA MET A 24 25.29 -3.16 -27.60
C MET A 24 24.54 -1.83 -27.49
N GLY A 25 24.99 -0.93 -26.60
CA GLY A 25 24.36 0.37 -26.38
C GLY A 25 22.97 0.28 -25.75
N PHE A 26 22.64 -0.82 -25.05
CA PHE A 26 21.34 -0.99 -24.39
C PHE A 26 21.16 -0.07 -23.17
N ASP A 27 22.24 0.60 -22.74
CA ASP A 27 22.23 1.70 -21.80
C ASP A 27 21.73 3.01 -22.43
N LYS A 28 21.67 3.11 -23.76
CA LYS A 28 21.08 4.24 -24.47
C LYS A 28 19.57 4.03 -24.61
N PRO A 29 18.73 4.87 -23.99
CA PRO A 29 17.28 4.70 -24.00
C PRO A 29 16.70 4.59 -25.42
N THR A 30 17.27 5.32 -26.38
CA THR A 30 16.84 5.31 -27.78
C THR A 30 17.06 3.98 -28.50
N ILE A 31 18.10 3.22 -28.15
CA ILE A 31 18.35 1.89 -28.72
C ILE A 31 17.40 0.89 -28.07
N TYR A 32 17.22 1.00 -26.75
CA TYR A 32 16.31 0.15 -25.99
C TYR A 32 14.85 0.30 -26.45
N GLU A 33 14.36 1.54 -26.60
CA GLU A 33 13.01 1.85 -27.07
C GLU A 33 12.76 1.31 -28.48
N LYS A 34 13.74 1.48 -29.39
CA LYS A 34 13.63 1.01 -30.77
C LYS A 34 13.65 -0.50 -30.91
N LEU A 35 14.33 -1.21 -29.99
CA LEU A 35 14.30 -2.67 -29.93
C LEU A 35 12.99 -3.23 -29.36
N LEU A 36 12.23 -2.41 -28.62
CA LEU A 36 10.93 -2.77 -28.06
C LEU A 36 9.75 -2.39 -28.95
N GLU A 37 9.98 -1.61 -30.02
CA GLU A 37 8.94 -1.00 -30.87
C GLU A 37 7.99 -2.04 -31.52
N GLU A 38 8.48 -3.25 -31.81
CA GLU A 38 7.68 -4.36 -32.36
C GLU A 38 7.47 -5.52 -31.37
N VAL A 39 7.87 -5.36 -30.11
CA VAL A 39 7.72 -6.40 -29.10
C VAL A 39 6.37 -6.22 -28.40
N PRO A 40 5.36 -7.08 -28.65
CA PRO A 40 4.01 -6.89 -28.11
C PRO A 40 3.97 -6.98 -26.57
N PHE A 41 4.94 -7.65 -25.97
CA PHE A 41 5.11 -7.75 -24.53
C PHE A 41 6.56 -8.13 -24.20
N HIS A 42 7.16 -7.43 -23.25
CA HIS A 42 8.42 -7.85 -22.65
C HIS A 42 8.21 -8.24 -21.19
N PRO A 43 8.85 -9.32 -20.71
CA PRO A 43 8.82 -9.67 -19.29
C PRO A 43 9.34 -8.52 -18.43
N TYR A 44 8.78 -8.38 -17.23
CA TYR A 44 9.21 -7.36 -16.28
C TYR A 44 9.11 -7.86 -14.85
N PHE A 45 9.82 -7.17 -13.97
CA PHE A 45 9.74 -7.40 -12.54
C PHE A 45 8.78 -6.41 -11.89
N VAL A 46 7.89 -6.93 -11.06
CA VAL A 46 7.10 -6.17 -10.10
C VAL A 46 7.70 -6.39 -8.73
N ASN A 47 8.08 -5.30 -8.09
CA ASN A 47 8.58 -5.34 -6.72
C ASN A 47 7.37 -5.29 -5.77
N LEU A 48 7.07 -6.42 -5.12
CA LEU A 48 6.11 -6.48 -4.01
C LEU A 48 6.85 -6.57 -2.68
N GLU A 49 6.14 -6.29 -1.58
CA GLU A 49 6.72 -6.08 -0.23
C GLU A 49 7.63 -7.22 0.28
N LEU A 50 7.41 -8.46 -0.15
CA LEU A 50 8.15 -9.65 0.27
C LEU A 50 8.82 -10.40 -0.88
N VAL A 51 8.42 -10.12 -2.12
CA VAL A 51 8.77 -10.93 -3.28
C VAL A 51 8.96 -10.05 -4.51
N HIS A 52 9.97 -10.39 -5.30
CA HIS A 52 10.13 -9.89 -6.65
C HIS A 52 9.38 -10.83 -7.58
N VAL A 53 8.28 -10.34 -8.15
CA VAL A 53 7.46 -11.10 -9.08
C VAL A 53 7.96 -10.83 -10.50
N PHE A 54 8.37 -11.87 -11.18
CA PHE A 54 8.70 -11.84 -12.60
C PHE A 54 7.45 -12.19 -13.40
N VAL A 55 6.91 -11.23 -14.13
CA VAL A 55 5.77 -11.40 -15.03
C VAL A 55 6.32 -11.65 -16.43
N PHE A 56 5.95 -12.76 -17.05
CA PHE A 56 6.44 -13.15 -18.37
C PHE A 56 5.33 -13.66 -19.31
N GLY A 57 4.07 -13.53 -18.90
CA GLY A 57 2.91 -13.63 -19.77
C GLY A 57 1.81 -12.72 -19.27
N ILE A 58 1.14 -12.00 -20.18
CA ILE A 58 -0.01 -11.15 -19.87
C ILE A 58 -1.21 -11.61 -20.69
N ALA A 59 -2.33 -11.75 -20.01
CA ALA A 59 -3.64 -11.83 -20.61
C ALA A 59 -4.65 -11.14 -19.69
N LYS A 60 -5.70 -10.57 -20.28
CA LYS A 60 -6.75 -9.85 -19.56
C LYS A 60 -8.06 -10.63 -19.62
N SER A 61 -8.81 -10.64 -18.53
CA SER A 61 -10.18 -11.14 -18.49
C SER A 61 -11.11 -10.15 -17.79
N LYS A 62 -12.40 -10.49 -17.74
CA LYS A 62 -13.40 -9.78 -16.92
C LYS A 62 -13.48 -10.33 -15.49
N ASN A 63 -12.65 -11.32 -15.14
CA ASN A 63 -12.70 -11.97 -13.84
C ASN A 63 -12.01 -11.11 -12.77
N SER A 64 -12.80 -10.42 -11.95
CA SER A 64 -12.30 -9.57 -10.87
C SER A 64 -11.61 -10.36 -9.76
N GLN A 65 -11.95 -11.65 -9.56
CA GLN A 65 -11.30 -12.50 -8.55
C GLN A 65 -9.85 -12.82 -8.90
N TRP A 66 -9.46 -12.67 -10.17
CA TRP A 66 -8.10 -12.84 -10.66
C TRP A 66 -7.35 -11.51 -10.82
N GLY A 67 -7.89 -10.42 -10.25
CA GLY A 67 -7.36 -9.08 -10.50
C GLY A 67 -7.40 -8.71 -11.98
N TYR A 68 -8.39 -9.22 -12.72
CA TYR A 68 -8.56 -9.06 -14.16
C TYR A 68 -7.50 -9.75 -15.03
N ALA A 69 -6.68 -10.63 -14.48
CA ALA A 69 -5.82 -11.53 -15.26
C ALA A 69 -6.65 -12.54 -16.04
N GLY A 70 -6.18 -12.97 -17.20
CA GLY A 70 -6.84 -13.95 -18.07
C GLY A 70 -5.97 -15.14 -18.43
N VAL A 71 -6.55 -16.07 -19.20
CA VAL A 71 -5.85 -17.26 -19.70
C VAL A 71 -4.66 -16.83 -20.56
N GLY A 72 -3.46 -17.28 -20.17
CA GLY A 72 -2.19 -16.85 -20.76
C GLY A 72 -1.38 -15.89 -19.88
N PHE A 73 -1.93 -15.39 -18.76
CA PHE A 73 -1.13 -14.71 -17.74
C PHE A 73 -0.19 -15.71 -17.06
N LYS A 74 1.09 -15.33 -16.93
CA LYS A 74 2.11 -16.13 -16.27
C LYS A 74 3.05 -15.27 -15.44
N SER A 75 3.26 -15.68 -14.20
CA SER A 75 4.18 -15.01 -13.30
C SER A 75 4.97 -16.01 -12.48
N SER A 76 6.07 -15.55 -11.88
CA SER A 76 6.86 -16.36 -10.97
C SER A 76 7.51 -15.51 -9.90
N PHE A 77 7.74 -16.08 -8.74
CA PHE A 77 8.49 -15.41 -7.68
C PHE A 77 9.23 -16.42 -6.79
N LEU A 78 10.30 -15.94 -6.15
CA LEU A 78 11.07 -16.75 -5.22
C LEU A 78 10.61 -16.45 -3.80
N PHE A 79 10.29 -17.50 -3.05
CA PHE A 79 9.88 -17.38 -1.65
C PHE A 79 10.48 -18.50 -0.80
N GLN A 80 10.68 -18.24 0.49
CA GLN A 80 11.27 -19.19 1.41
C GLN A 80 10.18 -19.97 2.15
N LEU A 81 10.06 -21.27 1.87
CA LEU A 81 9.15 -22.20 2.52
C LEU A 81 9.99 -23.21 3.34
N GLU A 82 9.66 -23.45 4.61
CA GLU A 82 10.37 -24.43 5.47
C GLU A 82 11.90 -24.23 5.50
N LYS A 83 12.37 -22.97 5.53
CA LYS A 83 13.80 -22.60 5.46
C LYS A 83 14.51 -22.95 4.15
N GLN A 84 13.78 -23.27 3.09
CA GLN A 84 14.34 -23.55 1.77
C GLN A 84 13.73 -22.61 0.73
N ARG A 85 14.55 -22.17 -0.23
CA ARG A 85 14.13 -21.26 -1.29
C ARG A 85 13.41 -22.05 -2.38
N CYS A 86 12.16 -21.69 -2.66
CA CYS A 86 11.32 -22.30 -3.68
C CYS A 86 10.94 -21.26 -4.73
N LEU A 87 10.76 -21.73 -5.97
CA LEU A 87 10.18 -20.94 -7.05
C LEU A 87 8.70 -21.26 -7.14
N PHE A 88 7.88 -20.22 -7.04
CA PHE A 88 6.45 -20.29 -7.29
C PHE A 88 6.21 -19.86 -8.72
N LEU A 89 5.51 -20.66 -9.49
CA LEU A 89 5.10 -20.40 -10.86
C LEU A 89 3.58 -20.34 -10.88
N GLN A 90 3.01 -19.21 -11.29
CA GLN A 90 1.58 -19.00 -11.39
C GLN A 90 1.16 -18.92 -12.85
N GLU A 91 0.14 -19.68 -13.21
CA GLU A 91 -0.43 -19.75 -14.55
C GLU A 91 -1.97 -19.77 -14.46
N PHE A 92 -2.66 -19.14 -15.42
CA PHE A 92 -4.11 -19.25 -15.55
C PHE A 92 -4.46 -20.09 -16.79
N GLU A 93 -5.14 -21.20 -16.56
CA GLU A 93 -5.53 -22.20 -17.57
C GLU A 93 -7.02 -22.55 -17.37
N ASP A 94 -7.82 -22.52 -18.44
CA ASP A 94 -9.20 -23.05 -18.50
C ASP A 94 -10.05 -22.81 -17.23
N ASP A 95 -10.19 -21.53 -16.84
CA ASP A 95 -10.95 -21.06 -15.66
C ASP A 95 -10.39 -21.46 -14.27
N THR A 96 -9.13 -21.89 -14.20
CA THR A 96 -8.44 -22.19 -12.93
C THR A 96 -7.10 -21.45 -12.79
N CYS A 97 -6.76 -21.11 -11.54
CA CYS A 97 -5.42 -20.63 -11.19
C CYS A 97 -4.57 -21.82 -10.78
N LYS A 98 -3.48 -22.03 -11.50
CA LYS A 98 -2.50 -23.09 -11.24
C LYS A 98 -1.25 -22.47 -10.63
N VAL A 99 -0.81 -23.02 -9.50
CA VAL A 99 0.47 -22.62 -8.88
C VAL A 99 1.35 -23.85 -8.69
N THR A 100 2.51 -23.82 -9.32
CA THR A 100 3.54 -24.86 -9.21
C THR A 100 4.65 -24.38 -8.30
N ILE A 101 4.96 -25.18 -7.28
CA ILE A 101 6.08 -24.92 -6.36
C ILE A 101 7.24 -25.80 -6.78
N MET A 102 8.33 -25.19 -7.23
CA MET A 102 9.57 -25.87 -7.61
C MET A 102 10.67 -25.67 -6.58
N GLN A 103 11.40 -26.74 -6.29
CA GLN A 103 12.53 -26.75 -5.38
C GLN A 103 13.67 -27.56 -6.01
N LYS A 104 14.88 -27.00 -6.05
CA LYS A 104 16.08 -27.65 -6.64
C LYS A 104 15.76 -28.30 -8.01
N THR A 105 15.09 -27.55 -8.89
CA THR A 105 14.66 -27.97 -10.23
C THR A 105 13.68 -29.15 -10.31
N GLN A 106 13.03 -29.51 -9.20
CA GLN A 106 11.97 -30.52 -9.15
C GLN A 106 10.65 -29.88 -8.69
N ILE A 107 9.53 -30.39 -9.20
CA ILE A 107 8.20 -29.97 -8.75
C ILE A 107 7.94 -30.59 -7.38
N LYS A 108 7.72 -29.76 -6.36
CA LYS A 108 7.39 -30.21 -4.99
C LYS A 108 5.89 -30.43 -4.86
N LYS A 109 5.08 -29.47 -5.32
CA LYS A 109 3.61 -29.49 -5.24
C LYS A 109 3.00 -28.66 -6.39
N ILE A 110 1.77 -28.99 -6.76
CA ILE A 110 0.94 -28.25 -7.71
C ILE A 110 -0.44 -28.03 -7.08
N TYR A 111 -0.95 -26.81 -7.17
CA TYR A 111 -2.27 -26.42 -6.72
C TYR A 111 -3.12 -25.98 -7.91
N TYR A 112 -4.40 -26.32 -7.85
CA TYR A 112 -5.44 -25.86 -8.76
C TYR A 112 -6.55 -25.27 -7.91
N GLU A 113 -6.76 -23.96 -8.00
CA GLU A 113 -7.81 -23.29 -7.22
C GLU A 113 -8.53 -22.22 -8.03
N SER A 114 -9.67 -21.81 -7.49
CA SER A 114 -10.52 -20.78 -8.08
C SER A 114 -9.88 -19.40 -8.02
N THR A 115 -9.05 -19.10 -7.00
CA THR A 115 -8.39 -17.79 -6.85
C THR A 115 -6.93 -17.92 -6.38
N PRO A 116 -6.04 -16.98 -6.77
CA PRO A 116 -4.64 -16.95 -6.32
C PRO A 116 -4.47 -16.81 -4.80
N ASP A 117 -5.35 -16.04 -4.16
CA ASP A 117 -5.28 -15.74 -2.73
C ASP A 117 -5.49 -16.99 -1.87
N LEU A 118 -6.38 -17.89 -2.29
CA LEU A 118 -6.63 -19.17 -1.61
C LEU A 118 -5.36 -20.03 -1.59
N ILE A 119 -4.64 -20.13 -2.71
CA ILE A 119 -3.42 -20.94 -2.78
C ILE A 119 -2.31 -20.36 -1.90
N LEU A 120 -2.09 -19.05 -1.99
CA LEU A 120 -1.10 -18.36 -1.17
C LEU A 120 -1.43 -18.47 0.32
N SER A 121 -2.72 -18.43 0.66
CA SER A 121 -3.19 -18.61 2.04
C SER A 121 -2.91 -20.03 2.55
N GLN A 122 -3.18 -21.07 1.76
CA GLN A 122 -2.99 -22.46 2.18
C GLN A 122 -1.52 -22.79 2.52
N GLU A 123 -0.54 -22.38 1.70
CA GLU A 123 0.88 -22.72 1.97
C GLU A 123 1.62 -21.70 2.85
N LEU A 124 1.20 -20.43 2.89
CA LEU A 124 1.89 -19.41 3.69
C LEU A 124 1.34 -19.31 5.13
N ILE A 125 0.06 -19.62 5.35
CA ILE A 125 -0.57 -19.54 6.69
C ILE A 125 -0.10 -20.66 7.62
N HIS A 126 0.22 -21.85 7.10
CA HIS A 126 0.71 -22.94 7.96
C HIS A 126 2.11 -22.69 8.58
N ALA A 127 2.84 -21.65 8.15
CA ALA A 127 4.18 -21.34 8.68
C ALA A 127 4.28 -20.00 9.43
N ALA A 128 3.33 -19.08 9.23
CA ALA A 128 3.40 -17.74 9.79
C ALA A 128 2.55 -17.65 11.07
N PRO A 129 3.10 -17.13 12.19
CA PRO A 129 2.31 -16.97 13.40
C PRO A 129 1.21 -15.92 13.18
N SER A 130 0.01 -16.22 13.65
CA SER A 130 -1.16 -15.34 13.65
C SER A 130 -1.93 -15.53 14.94
N CYS A 131 -2.74 -14.54 15.31
CA CYS A 131 -3.65 -14.63 16.45
C CYS A 131 -4.97 -13.91 16.16
N SER A 132 -6.00 -14.28 16.89
CA SER A 132 -7.27 -13.57 16.97
C SER A 132 -7.21 -12.48 18.04
N LEU A 133 -8.20 -11.58 18.02
CA LEU A 133 -8.30 -10.46 18.98
C LEU A 133 -8.35 -10.92 20.45
N ASN A 134 -8.90 -12.12 20.70
CA ASN A 134 -9.04 -12.68 22.05
C ASN A 134 -7.71 -13.24 22.58
N GLU A 135 -6.73 -13.46 21.70
CA GLU A 135 -5.43 -14.03 22.02
C GLU A 135 -4.34 -12.95 22.14
N TRP A 136 -4.72 -11.68 22.18
CA TRP A 136 -3.79 -10.57 22.39
C TRP A 136 -3.12 -10.57 23.76
N ASP A 137 -3.71 -11.27 24.75
CA ASP A 137 -3.15 -11.46 26.09
C ASP A 137 -2.20 -12.66 26.19
N ASP A 138 -2.04 -13.44 25.11
CA ASP A 138 -1.07 -14.54 25.07
C ASP A 138 0.32 -13.99 24.77
N ASP A 139 1.08 -13.71 25.84
CA ASP A 139 2.42 -13.14 25.72
C ASP A 139 3.37 -13.98 24.87
N ILE A 140 3.23 -15.30 24.93
CA ILE A 140 4.09 -16.23 24.17
C ILE A 140 3.78 -16.11 22.68
N LEU A 141 2.49 -16.05 22.33
CA LEU A 141 2.04 -15.92 20.95
C LEU A 141 2.39 -14.53 20.38
N ILE A 142 2.18 -13.47 21.15
CA ILE A 142 2.53 -12.10 20.73
C ILE A 142 4.03 -11.95 20.54
N GLU A 143 4.89 -12.48 21.42
CA GLU A 143 6.34 -12.48 21.21
C GLU A 143 6.75 -13.29 19.97
N LYS A 144 6.07 -14.41 19.69
CA LYS A 144 6.28 -15.20 18.46
C LYS A 144 5.92 -14.39 17.21
N ILE A 145 4.83 -13.61 17.25
CA ILE A 145 4.42 -12.72 16.17
C ILE A 145 5.41 -11.56 16.02
N PHE A 146 5.78 -10.89 17.11
CA PHE A 146 6.76 -9.81 17.13
C PHE A 146 8.10 -10.25 16.54
N SER A 147 8.62 -11.39 17.00
CA SER A 147 9.90 -11.93 16.54
C SER A 147 9.90 -12.30 15.05
N TYR A 148 8.77 -12.75 14.52
CA TYR A 148 8.62 -13.10 13.11
C TYR A 148 8.51 -11.86 12.20
N TYR A 149 7.70 -10.87 12.61
CA TYR A 149 7.38 -9.73 11.73
C TYR A 149 8.19 -8.46 12.00
N LEU A 150 8.42 -8.06 13.26
CA LEU A 150 9.01 -6.75 13.58
C LEU A 150 10.50 -6.82 13.96
N LYS A 151 10.96 -7.87 14.66
CA LYS A 151 12.32 -7.94 15.24
C LYS A 151 13.49 -7.66 14.29
N ARG A 152 13.34 -7.93 12.99
CA ARG A 152 14.38 -7.65 11.96
C ARG A 152 14.10 -6.40 11.12
N ARG A 153 12.98 -5.73 11.38
CA ARG A 153 12.43 -4.66 10.54
C ARG A 153 12.26 -3.35 11.31
N THR A 154 12.24 -3.39 12.64
CA THR A 154 12.14 -2.21 13.53
C THR A 154 13.32 -2.11 14.48
N SER A 155 13.42 -1.00 15.21
CA SER A 155 14.39 -0.82 16.30
C SER A 155 14.08 -1.74 17.49
N ASN A 156 15.09 -2.00 18.32
CA ASN A 156 15.00 -2.86 19.51
C ASN A 156 14.08 -2.29 20.62
N HIS A 157 13.59 -1.05 20.48
CA HIS A 157 12.74 -0.38 21.48
C HIS A 157 11.25 -0.43 21.14
N VAL A 158 10.88 -1.01 20.00
CA VAL A 158 9.47 -1.15 19.63
C VAL A 158 8.81 -2.19 20.51
N ASP A 159 7.76 -1.77 21.22
CA ASP A 159 6.98 -2.61 22.11
C ASP A 159 5.58 -2.84 21.52
N LEU A 160 5.37 -4.06 21.01
CA LEU A 160 4.09 -4.47 20.45
C LEU A 160 3.01 -4.59 21.53
N HIS A 161 3.35 -5.04 22.74
CA HIS A 161 2.37 -5.16 23.84
C HIS A 161 1.80 -3.80 24.21
N ASN A 162 2.67 -2.82 24.42
CA ASN A 162 2.26 -1.45 24.73
C ASN A 162 1.39 -0.84 23.61
N PHE A 163 1.68 -1.13 22.35
CA PHE A 163 0.84 -0.71 21.23
C PHE A 163 -0.58 -1.31 21.32
N LEU A 164 -0.68 -2.62 21.56
CA LEU A 164 -1.96 -3.32 21.69
C LEU A 164 -2.77 -2.82 22.89
N ASP A 165 -2.11 -2.62 24.04
CA ASP A 165 -2.75 -2.10 25.26
C ASP A 165 -3.28 -0.68 25.08
N LYS A 166 -2.49 0.20 24.46
CA LYS A 166 -2.94 1.56 24.13
C LYS A 166 -4.13 1.55 23.18
N TRP A 167 -4.14 0.66 22.19
CA TRP A 167 -5.28 0.55 21.29
C TRP A 167 -6.52 0.03 22.02
N ARG A 168 -6.39 -0.92 22.94
CA ARG A 168 -7.52 -1.40 23.75
C ARG A 168 -8.21 -0.29 24.54
N GLN A 169 -7.44 0.70 25.01
CA GLN A 169 -7.94 1.86 25.75
C GLN A 169 -8.59 2.93 24.84
N GLN A 170 -8.42 2.82 23.53
CA GLN A 170 -9.01 3.71 22.51
C GLN A 170 -10.27 3.09 21.88
N GLY A 171 -10.79 3.74 20.84
CA GLY A 171 -11.85 3.19 20.00
C GLY A 171 -11.44 1.95 19.21
N THR A 172 -12.37 1.42 18.42
CA THR A 172 -12.10 0.29 17.51
C THR A 172 -11.17 0.68 16.37
N ILE A 173 -11.24 1.94 15.93
CA ILE A 173 -10.47 2.50 14.82
C ILE A 173 -9.27 3.30 15.35
N ILE A 174 -8.12 3.14 14.70
CA ILE A 174 -6.95 3.99 14.88
C ILE A 174 -6.48 4.58 13.55
N GLU A 175 -5.81 5.73 13.64
CA GLU A 175 -4.94 6.22 12.58
C GLU A 175 -3.52 5.69 12.81
N LEU A 176 -2.98 4.96 11.84
CA LEU A 176 -1.78 4.15 11.98
C LEU A 176 -0.55 5.02 12.28
N HIS A 177 -0.33 6.09 11.53
CA HIS A 177 0.94 6.83 11.61
C HIS A 177 1.12 7.53 12.95
N SER A 178 0.08 8.16 13.47
CA SER A 178 0.08 8.85 14.77
C SER A 178 0.24 7.87 15.93
N ASN A 179 -0.39 6.70 15.87
CA ASN A 179 -0.24 5.67 16.90
C ASN A 179 1.16 5.05 16.87
N LEU A 180 1.71 4.76 15.68
CA LEU A 180 3.09 4.26 15.57
C LEU A 180 4.10 5.31 16.03
N LYS A 181 3.92 6.59 15.71
CA LYS A 181 4.86 7.65 16.11
C LYS A 181 5.07 7.74 17.63
N GLN A 182 4.08 7.32 18.42
CA GLN A 182 4.19 7.27 19.89
C GLN A 182 5.12 6.16 20.41
N LEU A 183 5.44 5.15 19.59
CA LEU A 183 6.31 4.03 19.97
C LEU A 183 7.79 4.28 19.65
N TYR A 184 8.08 5.31 18.86
CA TYR A 184 9.42 5.63 18.40
C TYR A 184 9.89 6.95 19.01
N SER A 185 11.19 7.24 18.91
CA SER A 185 11.72 8.55 19.31
C SER A 185 11.11 9.66 18.46
N ILE A 186 11.05 10.87 19.02
CA ILE A 186 10.40 12.05 18.41
C ILE A 186 10.95 12.35 16.99
N ASP A 187 12.24 12.10 16.78
CA ASP A 187 12.94 12.37 15.52
C ASP A 187 12.93 11.19 14.54
N HIS A 188 12.37 10.04 14.93
CA HIS A 188 12.35 8.85 14.07
C HIS A 188 11.38 9.04 12.90
N GLN A 189 11.88 8.85 11.69
CA GLN A 189 11.06 8.77 10.50
C GLN A 189 10.84 7.30 10.12
N LEU A 190 9.58 6.86 10.24
CA LEU A 190 9.16 5.52 9.85
C LEU A 190 9.41 5.30 8.35
N SER A 191 10.26 4.33 8.04
CA SER A 191 10.48 3.88 6.67
C SER A 191 9.26 3.10 6.16
N GLU A 192 9.05 3.06 4.83
CA GLU A 192 8.02 2.19 4.24
C GLU A 192 8.24 0.71 4.59
N ARG A 193 9.49 0.29 4.81
CA ARG A 193 9.80 -1.07 5.27
C ARG A 193 9.24 -1.36 6.66
N GLU A 194 9.34 -0.41 7.59
CA GLU A 194 8.76 -0.52 8.93
C GLU A 194 7.24 -0.49 8.87
N LEU A 195 6.66 0.45 8.10
CA LEU A 195 5.22 0.56 7.92
C LEU A 195 4.62 -0.73 7.34
N ASN A 196 5.27 -1.34 6.35
CA ASN A 196 4.82 -2.62 5.79
C ASN A 196 4.90 -3.76 6.81
N ALA A 197 5.93 -3.79 7.66
CA ALA A 197 6.03 -4.77 8.73
C ALA A 197 4.86 -4.64 9.72
N TRP A 198 4.48 -3.40 10.06
CA TRP A 198 3.31 -3.12 10.88
C TRP A 198 2.01 -3.55 10.21
N ARG A 199 1.78 -3.16 8.94
CA ARG A 199 0.59 -3.59 8.16
C ARG A 199 0.46 -5.11 8.14
N MET A 200 1.57 -5.84 8.01
CA MET A 200 1.59 -7.30 8.08
C MET A 200 1.16 -7.84 9.44
N ILE A 201 1.72 -7.32 10.55
CA ILE A 201 1.28 -7.71 11.89
C ILE A 201 -0.21 -7.50 12.04
N LEU A 202 -0.71 -6.30 11.70
CA LEU A 202 -2.11 -5.94 11.90
C LEU A 202 -3.06 -6.93 11.24
N ARG A 203 -2.78 -7.35 10.00
CA ARG A 203 -3.56 -8.39 9.32
C ARG A 203 -3.52 -9.74 10.04
N ASN A 204 -2.36 -10.12 10.57
CA ASN A 204 -2.15 -11.41 11.20
C ASN A 204 -2.58 -11.47 12.68
N ILE A 205 -2.95 -10.34 13.30
CA ILE A 205 -3.51 -10.28 14.65
C ILE A 205 -5.03 -10.01 14.65
N GLY A 206 -5.68 -10.11 13.48
CA GLY A 206 -7.14 -9.96 13.33
C GLY A 206 -7.63 -8.54 13.07
N CYS A 207 -6.75 -7.59 12.70
CA CYS A 207 -7.14 -6.23 12.33
C CYS A 207 -7.29 -6.05 10.82
N HIS A 208 -8.10 -5.08 10.43
CA HIS A 208 -8.46 -4.80 9.04
C HIS A 208 -8.13 -3.36 8.66
N ASN A 209 -7.60 -3.15 7.45
CA ASN A 209 -7.45 -1.81 6.88
C ASN A 209 -8.82 -1.33 6.38
N ILE A 210 -9.23 -0.14 6.82
CA ILE A 210 -10.52 0.48 6.46
C ILE A 210 -10.34 1.86 5.82
N THR A 211 -9.14 2.16 5.33
CA THR A 211 -8.83 3.42 4.66
C THR A 211 -9.67 3.53 3.38
N PRO A 212 -10.53 4.55 3.24
CA PRO A 212 -11.50 4.61 2.15
C PRO A 212 -10.96 5.27 0.86
N PHE A 213 -9.73 5.78 0.88
CA PHE A 213 -9.13 6.56 -0.20
C PHE A 213 -7.74 6.05 -0.58
N LEU A 214 -7.28 6.45 -1.77
CA LEU A 214 -5.95 6.08 -2.26
C LEU A 214 -4.84 6.90 -1.59
N LYS A 215 -3.61 6.36 -1.55
CA LYS A 215 -2.43 7.05 -0.99
C LYS A 215 -2.15 8.41 -1.65
N GLN A 216 -2.59 8.63 -2.90
CA GLN A 216 -2.44 9.94 -3.55
C GLN A 216 -3.37 11.02 -2.98
N GLU A 217 -4.53 10.62 -2.44
CA GLU A 217 -5.56 11.55 -1.93
C GLU A 217 -5.23 12.01 -0.51
N SER A 218 -4.69 11.12 0.32
CA SER A 218 -4.35 11.44 1.70
C SER A 218 -3.25 10.54 2.26
N LYS A 219 -2.51 11.10 3.22
CA LYS A 219 -1.41 10.42 3.93
C LYS A 219 -1.88 9.59 5.13
N TYR A 220 -3.17 9.65 5.46
CA TYR A 220 -3.72 8.97 6.64
C TYR A 220 -4.04 7.51 6.31
N GLU A 221 -3.80 6.62 7.25
CA GLU A 221 -4.11 5.20 7.09
C GLU A 221 -4.89 4.72 8.32
N PHE A 222 -6.07 4.16 8.09
CA PHE A 222 -7.00 3.76 9.14
C PHE A 222 -7.13 2.24 9.25
N TRP A 223 -7.04 1.74 10.47
CA TRP A 223 -7.15 0.32 10.80
C TRP A 223 -8.16 0.11 11.92
N THR A 224 -8.83 -1.04 11.89
CA THR A 224 -9.79 -1.42 12.91
C THR A 224 -9.57 -2.82 13.45
N ARG A 225 -9.89 -2.98 14.73
CA ARG A 225 -10.05 -4.27 15.40
C ARG A 225 -11.50 -4.77 15.44
N SER A 226 -12.43 -4.10 14.75
CA SER A 226 -13.82 -4.57 14.67
C SER A 226 -13.91 -5.78 13.73
N PRO A 227 -14.66 -6.84 14.11
CA PRO A 227 -14.98 -7.93 13.18
C PRO A 227 -15.93 -7.46 12.07
N HIS A 228 -16.61 -6.32 12.24
CA HIS A 228 -17.51 -5.71 11.26
C HIS A 228 -16.84 -4.51 10.58
N SER A 229 -15.64 -4.74 10.04
CA SER A 229 -14.80 -3.70 9.42
C SER A 229 -15.48 -2.97 8.27
N ASN A 230 -16.40 -3.62 7.55
CA ASN A 230 -17.20 -3.03 6.49
C ASN A 230 -18.10 -1.87 6.95
N ILE A 231 -18.69 -1.95 8.16
CA ILE A 231 -19.56 -0.90 8.70
C ILE A 231 -18.74 0.36 8.94
N GLU A 232 -17.58 0.21 9.58
CA GLU A 232 -16.67 1.31 9.89
C GLU A 232 -16.00 1.89 8.65
N GLN A 233 -15.65 1.03 7.67
CA GLN A 233 -15.15 1.47 6.38
C GLN A 233 -16.19 2.32 5.63
N ASN A 234 -17.46 1.90 5.64
CA ASN A 234 -18.54 2.68 5.02
C ASN A 234 -18.74 4.01 5.73
N ALA A 235 -18.69 4.05 7.06
CA ALA A 235 -18.76 5.29 7.83
C ALA A 235 -17.60 6.24 7.50
N LEU A 236 -16.36 5.73 7.46
CA LEU A 236 -15.19 6.52 7.04
C LEU A 236 -15.31 7.01 5.60
N LYS A 237 -15.83 6.18 4.70
CA LYS A 237 -16.07 6.58 3.31
C LYS A 237 -17.05 7.73 3.21
N GLN A 238 -18.17 7.67 3.94
CA GLN A 238 -19.13 8.79 4.01
C GLN A 238 -18.48 10.05 4.58
N LEU A 239 -17.69 9.93 5.65
CA LEU A 239 -16.97 11.08 6.22
C LEU A 239 -15.97 11.69 5.22
N HIS A 240 -15.31 10.86 4.41
CA HIS A 240 -14.43 11.32 3.34
C HIS A 240 -15.20 12.04 2.23
N GLU A 241 -16.29 11.46 1.73
CA GLU A 241 -17.15 12.05 0.70
C GLU A 241 -17.76 13.38 1.15
N LEU A 242 -18.07 13.51 2.45
CA LEU A 242 -18.54 14.75 3.06
C LEU A 242 -17.40 15.75 3.38
N GLY A 243 -16.15 15.42 3.06
CA GLY A 243 -14.99 16.30 3.21
C GLY A 243 -14.41 16.40 4.62
N PHE A 244 -14.86 15.58 5.58
CA PHE A 244 -14.36 15.61 6.96
C PHE A 244 -12.96 14.99 7.12
N LEU A 245 -12.52 14.15 6.18
CA LEU A 245 -11.23 13.44 6.23
C LEU A 245 -10.15 14.00 5.31
N LEU A 246 -10.46 15.02 4.50
CA LEU A 246 -9.47 15.70 3.68
C LEU A 246 -8.54 16.52 4.60
N LYS A 247 -7.25 16.61 4.22
CA LYS A 247 -6.29 17.51 4.88
C LYS A 247 -6.94 18.89 4.97
N ARG A 248 -7.25 19.35 6.19
CA ARG A 248 -7.54 20.76 6.42
C ARG A 248 -6.44 21.56 5.74
N PRO A 249 -6.78 22.59 4.95
CA PRO A 249 -5.76 23.55 4.56
C PRO A 249 -5.28 24.19 5.86
N MET A 250 -4.03 23.85 6.22
CA MET A 250 -3.05 24.56 7.04
C MET A 250 -3.51 25.27 8.34
N ASP A 251 -2.64 25.20 9.34
CA ASP A 251 -2.65 25.99 10.57
C ASP A 251 -3.34 27.35 10.41
N SER A 252 -4.55 27.46 10.94
CA SER A 252 -5.29 28.71 10.95
C SER A 252 -5.92 28.94 12.31
N GLU A 253 -5.07 28.94 13.35
CA GLU A 253 -5.41 29.61 14.61
C GLU A 253 -5.99 30.99 14.34
N ASN A 254 -5.54 31.70 13.29
CA ASN A 254 -6.12 32.96 12.83
C ASN A 254 -7.54 32.85 12.28
N PHE A 255 -7.87 31.82 11.49
CA PHE A 255 -9.25 31.64 10.98
C PHE A 255 -10.20 31.32 12.12
N TRP A 256 -9.84 30.38 13.00
CA TRP A 256 -10.67 30.00 14.14
C TRP A 256 -10.76 31.12 15.19
N SER A 257 -9.68 31.89 15.39
CA SER A 257 -9.67 33.13 16.20
C SER A 257 -10.62 34.19 15.64
N CYS A 258 -10.59 34.44 14.33
CA CYS A 258 -11.51 35.36 13.68
C CYS A 258 -12.95 34.85 13.72
N PHE A 259 -13.18 33.56 13.49
CA PHE A 259 -14.49 32.92 13.60
C PHE A 259 -15.06 33.03 15.03
N GLN A 260 -14.23 32.77 16.04
CA GLN A 260 -14.61 32.84 17.45
C GLN A 260 -14.83 34.29 17.93
N LYS A 261 -14.02 35.25 17.46
CA LYS A 261 -14.28 36.69 17.62
C LYS A 261 -15.59 37.12 16.94
N SER A 262 -15.88 36.60 15.76
CA SER A 262 -17.14 36.90 15.05
C SER A 262 -18.36 36.38 15.81
N LEU A 263 -18.22 35.26 16.53
CA LEU A 263 -19.25 34.69 17.38
C LEU A 263 -19.46 35.51 18.67
N THR A 264 -18.39 36.01 19.30
CA THR A 264 -18.48 36.77 20.56
C THR A 264 -18.95 38.22 20.37
N VAL A 265 -18.65 38.84 19.23
CA VAL A 265 -19.05 40.22 18.92
C VAL A 265 -20.53 40.31 18.46
N ASN A 266 -21.17 39.16 18.18
CA ASN A 266 -22.51 39.11 17.61
C ASN A 266 -23.62 39.37 18.66
N LYS A 267 -23.94 40.64 18.92
CA LYS A 267 -25.21 41.01 19.55
C LYS A 267 -26.34 40.78 18.54
N LYS A 268 -27.20 39.80 18.82
CA LYS A 268 -28.36 39.39 18.00
C LYS A 268 -29.10 40.61 17.43
N GLY A 269 -29.13 40.71 16.09
CA GLY A 269 -30.04 41.60 15.37
C GLY A 269 -31.44 40.98 15.21
N ILE A 270 -32.44 41.85 15.00
CA ILE A 270 -33.88 41.59 15.11
C ILE A 270 -34.43 40.38 14.30
N ASN A 271 -33.74 39.90 13.26
CA ASN A 271 -34.23 38.78 12.43
C ASN A 271 -33.37 37.50 12.50
N GLY A 272 -32.37 37.42 13.38
CA GLY A 272 -31.68 36.17 13.69
C GLY A 272 -30.95 35.45 12.54
N LYS A 273 -30.83 36.04 11.34
CA LYS A 273 -30.13 35.45 10.18
C LYS A 273 -29.04 36.36 9.61
N GLN A 274 -27.85 35.75 9.52
CA GLN A 274 -26.63 36.06 8.75
C GLN A 274 -25.84 37.36 9.00
N ARG A 275 -24.58 37.18 9.41
CA ARG A 275 -23.46 38.07 9.07
C ARG A 275 -22.05 37.45 9.16
N ILE A 276 -21.92 36.13 9.26
CA ILE A 276 -20.59 35.49 9.32
C ILE A 276 -19.91 35.54 7.94
N LEU A 277 -20.65 35.25 6.86
CA LEU A 277 -20.10 35.25 5.50
C LEU A 277 -19.76 36.65 4.96
N SER A 278 -20.50 37.68 5.37
CA SER A 278 -20.27 39.06 4.90
C SER A 278 -19.00 39.67 5.48
N ILE A 279 -18.66 39.34 6.74
CA ILE A 279 -17.45 39.85 7.40
C ILE A 279 -16.21 39.15 6.84
N ILE A 280 -16.31 37.85 6.55
CA ILE A 280 -15.24 37.10 5.86
C ILE A 280 -15.06 37.61 4.42
N ALA A 281 -16.11 38.12 3.77
CA ALA A 281 -16.01 38.69 2.42
C ALA A 281 -15.39 40.09 2.36
N ASP A 282 -15.43 40.86 3.45
CA ASP A 282 -14.82 42.21 3.51
C ASP A 282 -13.30 42.15 3.79
N ASP A 283 -12.83 41.12 4.50
CA ASP A 283 -11.41 40.98 4.90
C ASP A 283 -10.57 40.12 3.93
N PHE A 284 -11.20 39.45 2.96
CA PHE A 284 -10.52 38.59 1.98
C PHE A 284 -10.89 39.01 0.55
N LYS A 285 -9.92 39.01 -0.37
CA LYS A 285 -10.22 39.28 -1.79
C LYS A 285 -11.01 38.12 -2.38
N TYR A 286 -11.92 38.42 -3.32
CA TYR A 286 -12.77 37.43 -3.99
C TYR A 286 -12.00 36.21 -4.52
N ASP A 287 -10.81 36.45 -5.08
CA ASP A 287 -9.93 35.39 -5.61
C ASP A 287 -9.41 34.43 -4.52
N GLU A 288 -9.20 34.91 -3.29
CA GLU A 288 -8.78 34.06 -2.16
C GLU A 288 -9.93 33.19 -1.67
N LEU A 289 -11.15 33.73 -1.60
CA LEU A 289 -12.34 32.98 -1.23
C LEU A 289 -12.68 31.90 -2.27
N HIS A 290 -12.56 32.23 -3.55
CA HIS A 290 -12.76 31.28 -4.65
C HIS A 290 -11.77 30.10 -4.60
N LYS A 291 -10.50 30.37 -4.26
CA LYS A 291 -9.46 29.32 -4.12
C LYS A 291 -9.64 28.47 -2.87
N GLN A 292 -10.15 29.04 -1.78
CA GLN A 292 -10.27 28.36 -0.49
C GLN A 292 -11.57 27.55 -0.35
N LEU A 293 -12.65 27.97 -1.00
CA LEU A 293 -13.96 27.32 -0.86
C LEU A 293 -14.27 26.29 -1.95
N SER A 294 -13.48 26.21 -3.02
CA SER A 294 -13.63 25.22 -4.11
C SER A 294 -15.07 25.09 -4.63
N VAL A 295 -15.84 26.18 -4.65
CA VAL A 295 -17.22 26.17 -5.15
C VAL A 295 -17.18 26.30 -6.67
N ILE A 296 -17.48 25.21 -7.38
CA ILE A 296 -17.70 25.25 -8.83
C ILE A 296 -19.02 25.98 -9.07
N ILE A 297 -18.96 27.20 -9.58
CA ILE A 297 -20.15 27.86 -10.15
C ILE A 297 -20.33 27.29 -11.56
N SER A 298 -21.45 26.60 -11.77
CA SER A 298 -21.93 26.35 -13.13
C SER A 298 -22.52 27.66 -13.64
N ASP A 299 -21.86 28.28 -14.61
CA ASP A 299 -22.38 29.44 -15.33
C ASP A 299 -23.59 29.02 -16.16
N ASN A 300 -24.77 29.08 -15.55
CA ASN A 300 -26.03 29.26 -16.27
C ASN A 300 -26.58 30.62 -15.87
N ASN A 301 -26.17 31.65 -16.61
CA ASN A 301 -27.05 32.66 -17.22
C ASN A 301 -26.20 33.77 -17.87
N LYS A 302 -26.13 33.74 -19.21
CA LYS A 302 -25.87 34.93 -20.02
C LYS A 302 -27.23 35.46 -20.50
N TYR A 303 -27.52 36.69 -20.08
CA TYR A 303 -28.57 37.62 -20.53
C TYR A 303 -30.03 37.15 -20.39
#